data_AF-A0A525JBH8-F1
#
_entry.id   AF-A0A525JBH8-F1
#
_cell.length_a   1.000
_cell.length_b   1.000
_cell.length_c   1.000
_cell.angle_alpha   90.00
_cell.angle_beta   90.00
_cell.angle_gamma   90.00
#
_symmetry.space_group_name_H-M   'P 1'
#
loop_
_entity.id
_entity.type
_entity.pdbx_description
1 polymer ?
#
loop_
_entity_poly.entity_id
_entity_poly.type
_entity_poly.pdbx_seq_one_letter_code
_entity_poly.pdbx_strand_id
1 'polypeptide(L)'
;MDASPAAALDRRARNALCTAVVAREVCRRVAEGQTLKEVCADPHLPSLRTVVRWREDHPEFAEDLRQAREGLAERLSDLGWKMAMEATPETAYLTRVRLGQLRWTAAVMGPRTHGRLKPAEAPQPPEVQTYCFRHFKIEENTVTGQHRVVGYTPDPDHAAGAHQRGAVEGPDRPRGQGRGRAAAVRGDPPFAGRAATGRSGGVVLRG
;
A
#
# COMPACT_ATOMS: atom_id res chain seq x y z
N MET A 1 -29.63 -47.49 -22.93
CA MET A 1 -28.16 -47.54 -22.75
C MET A 1 -27.78 -46.40 -21.82
N ASP A 2 -28.06 -46.56 -20.53
CA ASP A 2 -27.71 -45.54 -19.53
C ASP A 2 -26.26 -45.73 -19.10
N ALA A 3 -25.43 -44.74 -19.39
CA ALA A 3 -24.06 -44.72 -18.92
C ALA A 3 -24.06 -44.51 -17.39
N SER A 4 -23.55 -45.50 -16.65
CA SER A 4 -23.48 -45.48 -15.19
C SER A 4 -22.79 -44.20 -14.66
N PRO A 5 -23.34 -43.51 -13.64
CA PRO A 5 -22.82 -42.24 -13.13
C PRO A 5 -21.37 -42.32 -12.62
N ALA A 6 -20.92 -43.50 -12.19
CA ALA A 6 -19.52 -43.74 -11.81
C ALA A 6 -18.55 -43.58 -13.00
N ALA A 7 -18.93 -44.03 -14.21
CA ALA A 7 -18.12 -43.89 -15.41
C ALA A 7 -18.05 -42.43 -15.92
N ALA A 8 -19.07 -41.62 -15.63
CA ALA A 8 -19.10 -40.21 -15.97
C ALA A 8 -18.20 -39.35 -15.07
N LEU A 9 -18.10 -39.68 -13.77
CA LEU A 9 -17.22 -39.02 -12.81
C LEU A 9 -15.74 -39.31 -13.09
N ASP A 10 -15.41 -40.56 -13.42
CA ASP A 10 -14.05 -40.96 -13.81
C ASP A 10 -13.56 -40.27 -15.10
N ARG A 11 -14.43 -40.13 -16.11
CA ARG A 11 -14.11 -39.36 -17.33
C ARG A 11 -13.86 -37.88 -17.05
N ARG A 12 -14.64 -37.26 -16.16
CA ARG A 12 -14.44 -35.84 -15.79
C ARG A 12 -13.11 -35.64 -15.06
N ALA A 13 -12.76 -36.53 -14.14
CA ALA A 13 -11.48 -36.50 -13.44
C ALA A 13 -10.30 -36.67 -14.41
N ARG A 14 -10.37 -37.62 -15.34
CA ARG A 14 -9.35 -37.80 -16.39
C ARG A 14 -9.20 -36.58 -17.29
N ASN A 15 -10.31 -35.96 -17.70
CA ASN A 15 -10.27 -34.75 -18.50
C ASN A 15 -9.64 -33.58 -17.72
N ALA A 16 -9.98 -33.41 -16.44
CA ALA A 16 -9.39 -32.38 -15.59
C ALA A 16 -7.87 -32.57 -15.42
N LEU A 17 -7.41 -33.81 -15.22
CA LEU A 17 -5.98 -34.14 -15.16
C LEU A 17 -5.27 -33.86 -16.48
N CYS A 18 -5.88 -34.23 -17.62
CA CYS A 18 -5.35 -33.93 -18.95
C CYS A 18 -5.21 -32.41 -19.15
N THR A 19 -6.24 -31.64 -18.79
CA THR A 19 -6.21 -30.17 -18.83
C THR A 19 -5.10 -29.60 -17.95
N ALA A 20 -4.91 -30.12 -16.73
CA ALA A 20 -3.85 -29.68 -15.83
C ALA A 20 -2.44 -29.96 -16.39
N VAL A 21 -2.23 -31.12 -17.02
CA VAL A 21 -0.96 -31.47 -17.67
C VAL A 21 -0.67 -30.51 -18.83
N VAL A 22 -1.67 -30.26 -19.67
CA VAL A 22 -1.57 -29.33 -20.80
C VAL A 22 -1.32 -27.90 -20.33
N ALA A 23 -2.01 -27.45 -19.28
CA ALA A 23 -1.82 -26.14 -18.68
C ALA A 23 -0.39 -25.93 -18.14
N ARG A 24 0.17 -26.93 -17.45
CA ARG A 24 1.55 -26.90 -16.97
C ARG A 24 2.55 -26.87 -18.12
N GLU A 25 2.31 -27.61 -19.19
CA GLU A 25 3.15 -27.60 -20.39
C GLU A 25 3.18 -26.22 -21.06
N VAL A 26 2.01 -25.56 -21.17
CA VAL A 26 1.94 -24.18 -21.67
C VAL A 26 2.77 -23.24 -20.82
N CYS A 27 2.62 -23.30 -19.48
CA CYS A 27 3.37 -22.46 -18.55
C CYS A 27 4.88 -22.70 -18.66
N ARG A 28 5.32 -23.96 -18.72
CA ARG A 28 6.73 -24.34 -18.87
C ARG A 28 7.35 -23.69 -20.12
N ARG A 29 6.70 -23.83 -21.28
CA ARG A 29 7.21 -23.30 -22.55
C ARG A 29 7.26 -21.77 -22.58
N VAL A 30 6.28 -21.12 -21.95
CA VAL A 30 6.29 -19.66 -21.78
C VAL A 30 7.50 -19.22 -20.96
N ALA A 31 7.79 -19.89 -19.84
CA ALA A 31 8.98 -19.62 -19.04
C ALA A 31 10.28 -19.85 -19.82
N GLU A 32 10.29 -20.82 -20.74
CA GLU A 32 11.43 -21.13 -21.62
C GLU A 32 11.67 -20.11 -22.75
N GLY A 33 10.84 -19.08 -22.90
CA GLY A 33 11.03 -18.04 -23.92
C GLY A 33 10.02 -18.04 -25.06
N GLN A 34 9.12 -19.02 -25.12
CA GLN A 34 8.15 -19.09 -26.22
C GLN A 34 6.98 -18.14 -25.98
N THR A 35 6.54 -17.46 -27.04
CA THR A 35 5.31 -16.69 -27.00
C THR A 35 4.10 -17.61 -26.93
N LEU A 36 3.00 -17.14 -26.33
CA LEU A 36 1.75 -17.92 -26.31
C LEU A 36 1.28 -18.33 -27.72
N LYS A 37 1.59 -17.52 -28.74
CA LYS A 37 1.24 -17.84 -30.13
C LYS A 37 2.06 -19.02 -30.66
N GLU A 38 3.35 -19.07 -30.37
CA GLU A 38 4.22 -20.19 -30.75
C GLU A 38 3.82 -21.46 -30.00
N VAL A 39 3.54 -21.36 -28.70
CA VAL A 39 3.06 -22.49 -27.89
C VAL A 39 1.75 -23.04 -28.44
N CYS A 40 0.77 -22.18 -28.72
CA CYS A 40 -0.54 -22.60 -29.23
C CYS A 40 -0.52 -23.01 -30.72
N ALA A 41 0.61 -22.93 -31.42
CA ALA A 41 0.74 -23.42 -32.79
C ALA A 41 0.89 -24.94 -32.85
N ASP A 42 1.28 -25.58 -31.74
CA ASP A 42 1.43 -27.03 -31.68
C ASP A 42 0.07 -27.76 -31.67
N PRO A 43 -0.12 -28.82 -32.49
CA PRO A 43 -1.43 -29.48 -32.66
C PRO A 43 -2.02 -30.12 -31.40
N HIS A 44 -1.17 -30.49 -30.43
CA HIS A 44 -1.60 -31.12 -29.18
C HIS A 44 -1.91 -30.11 -28.07
N LEU A 45 -1.64 -28.82 -28.31
CA LEU A 45 -1.87 -27.74 -27.37
C LEU A 45 -3.16 -26.97 -27.73
N PRO A 46 -3.81 -26.36 -26.72
CA PRO A 46 -5.06 -25.64 -26.93
C PRO A 46 -4.83 -24.38 -27.75
N SER A 47 -5.88 -23.96 -28.47
CA SER A 47 -5.86 -22.69 -29.21
C SER A 47 -5.61 -21.51 -28.27
N LEU A 48 -5.08 -20.40 -28.81
CA LEU A 48 -4.87 -19.18 -28.04
C LEU A 48 -6.15 -18.69 -27.34
N ARG A 49 -7.31 -18.79 -28.01
CA ARG A 49 -8.60 -18.42 -27.44
C ARG A 49 -8.96 -19.26 -26.22
N THR A 50 -8.67 -20.56 -26.27
CA THR A 50 -8.90 -21.49 -25.16
C THR A 50 -8.02 -21.13 -23.97
N VAL A 51 -6.73 -20.85 -24.20
CA VAL A 51 -5.79 -20.45 -23.13
C VAL A 51 -6.21 -19.12 -22.50
N VAL A 52 -6.64 -18.14 -23.30
CA VAL A 52 -7.15 -16.86 -22.77
C VAL A 52 -8.37 -17.10 -21.88
N ARG A 53 -9.31 -17.94 -22.31
CA ARG A 53 -10.48 -18.30 -21.51
C ARG A 53 -10.09 -19.01 -20.21
N TRP A 54 -9.10 -19.91 -20.23
CA TRP A 54 -8.65 -20.58 -19.01
C TRP A 54 -8.14 -19.59 -17.96
N ARG A 55 -7.54 -18.46 -18.37
CA ARG A 55 -7.10 -17.43 -17.42
C ARG A 55 -8.25 -16.72 -16.70
N GLU A 56 -9.44 -16.71 -17.31
CA GLU A 56 -10.65 -16.11 -16.74
C GLU A 56 -11.40 -17.12 -15.86
N ASP A 57 -11.51 -18.36 -16.34
CA ASP A 57 -12.30 -19.42 -15.70
C ASP A 57 -11.54 -20.11 -14.55
N HIS A 58 -10.19 -20.10 -14.55
CA HIS A 58 -9.34 -20.85 -13.62
C HIS A 58 -8.27 -19.94 -12.96
N PRO A 59 -8.54 -19.40 -11.76
CA PRO A 59 -7.60 -18.55 -11.03
C PRO A 59 -6.24 -19.20 -10.76
N GLU A 60 -6.22 -20.51 -10.50
CA GLU A 60 -5.00 -21.31 -10.31
C GLU A 60 -4.10 -21.27 -11.55
N PHE A 61 -4.69 -21.39 -12.75
CA PHE A 61 -3.94 -21.33 -14.00
C PHE A 61 -3.45 -19.91 -14.29
N ALA A 62 -4.23 -18.89 -13.94
CA ALA A 62 -3.81 -17.50 -14.08
C ALA A 62 -2.56 -17.20 -13.23
N GLU A 63 -2.48 -17.76 -12.02
CA GLU A 63 -1.33 -17.63 -11.13
C GLU A 63 -0.12 -18.43 -11.63
N ASP A 64 -0.31 -19.67 -12.07
CA ASP A 64 0.76 -20.48 -12.68
C ASP A 64 1.36 -19.77 -13.91
N LEU A 65 0.51 -19.19 -14.76
CA LEU A 65 0.94 -18.44 -15.93
C LEU A 65 1.65 -17.13 -15.55
N ARG A 66 1.25 -16.48 -14.44
CA ARG A 66 1.95 -15.31 -13.90
C ARG A 66 3.36 -15.67 -13.46
N GLN A 67 3.52 -16.80 -12.76
CA GLN A 67 4.84 -17.32 -12.36
C GLN A 67 5.69 -17.68 -13.57
N ALA A 68 5.11 -18.32 -14.59
CA ALA A 68 5.81 -18.61 -15.85
C ALA A 68 6.32 -17.34 -16.55
N ARG A 69 5.51 -16.27 -16.56
CA ARG A 69 5.93 -14.96 -17.10
C ARG A 69 7.04 -14.32 -16.29
N GLU A 70 7.08 -14.54 -14.99
CA GLU A 70 8.17 -14.10 -14.13
C GLU A 70 9.47 -14.84 -14.46
N GLY A 71 9.43 -16.16 -14.64
CA GLY A 71 10.58 -16.93 -15.13
C GLY A 71 11.04 -16.53 -16.54
N LEU A 72 10.09 -16.16 -17.42
CA LEU A 72 10.43 -15.56 -18.72
C LEU A 72 11.20 -14.24 -18.56
N ALA A 73 10.81 -13.40 -17.60
CA ALA A 73 11.50 -12.14 -17.34
C ALA A 73 12.93 -12.34 -16.84
N GLU A 74 13.16 -13.35 -16.01
CA GLU A 74 14.52 -13.77 -15.59
C GLU A 74 15.35 -14.19 -16.80
N ARG A 75 14.81 -15.08 -17.64
CA ARG A 75 15.48 -15.53 -18.87
C ARG A 75 15.83 -14.38 -19.83
N LEU A 76 14.92 -13.43 -20.02
CA LEU A 76 15.17 -12.25 -20.86
C LEU A 76 16.29 -11.37 -20.27
N SER A 77 16.39 -11.31 -18.94
CA SER A 77 17.47 -10.60 -18.25
C SER A 77 18.82 -11.28 -18.47
N ASP A 78 18.88 -12.62 -18.36
CA ASP A 78 20.10 -13.40 -18.62
C ASP A 78 20.59 -13.26 -20.07
N LEU A 79 19.67 -13.31 -21.04
CA LEU A 79 19.98 -13.07 -22.45
C LEU A 79 20.53 -11.66 -22.67
N GLY A 80 19.96 -10.67 -21.98
CA GLY A 80 20.44 -9.30 -22.00
C GLY A 80 21.87 -9.19 -21.44
N TRP A 81 22.12 -9.84 -20.30
CA TRP A 81 23.46 -9.87 -19.70
C TRP A 81 24.50 -10.46 -20.66
N LYS A 82 24.20 -11.63 -21.24
CA LYS A 82 25.10 -12.30 -22.19
C LYS A 82 25.41 -11.41 -23.40
N MET A 83 24.40 -10.82 -24.02
CA MET A 83 24.60 -9.92 -25.16
C MET A 83 25.41 -8.67 -24.82
N ALA A 84 25.27 -8.15 -23.60
CA ALA A 84 26.07 -7.01 -23.15
C ALA A 84 27.55 -7.37 -23.00
N MET A 85 27.86 -8.56 -22.49
CA MET A 85 29.24 -9.04 -22.33
C MET A 85 29.92 -9.40 -23.66
N GLU A 86 29.15 -9.87 -24.63
CA GLU A 86 29.65 -10.23 -25.98
C GLU A 86 29.68 -9.03 -26.94
N ALA A 87 29.28 -7.84 -26.50
CA ALA A 87 29.18 -6.66 -27.36
C ALA A 87 30.57 -6.18 -27.81
N THR A 88 30.68 -5.90 -29.11
CA THR A 88 31.86 -5.28 -29.74
C THR A 88 31.52 -3.86 -30.20
N PRO A 89 32.50 -3.00 -30.53
CA PRO A 89 32.25 -1.66 -31.06
C PRO A 89 31.34 -1.65 -32.31
N GLU A 90 31.47 -2.64 -33.19
CA GLU A 90 30.68 -2.78 -34.43
C GLU A 90 29.23 -3.17 -34.15
N THR A 91 29.00 -3.95 -33.09
CA THR A 91 27.67 -4.45 -32.72
C THR A 91 26.96 -3.58 -31.67
N ALA A 92 27.65 -2.57 -31.12
CA ALA A 92 27.18 -1.77 -30.00
C ALA A 92 25.78 -1.15 -30.21
N TYR A 93 25.49 -0.63 -31.41
CA TYR A 93 24.18 -0.04 -31.71
C TYR A 93 23.06 -1.10 -31.72
N LEU A 94 23.28 -2.22 -32.41
CA LEU A 94 22.32 -3.32 -32.47
C LEU A 94 22.08 -3.91 -31.08
N THR A 95 23.15 -4.13 -30.31
CA THR A 95 23.07 -4.62 -28.94
C THR A 95 22.28 -3.65 -28.07
N ARG A 96 22.52 -2.34 -28.17
CA ARG A 96 21.74 -1.32 -27.44
C ARG A 96 20.23 -1.41 -27.73
N VAL A 97 19.84 -1.56 -28.99
CA VAL A 97 18.42 -1.71 -29.39
C VAL A 97 17.83 -2.98 -28.78
N ARG A 98 18.53 -4.12 -28.90
CA ARG A 98 18.10 -5.41 -28.33
C ARG A 98 17.97 -5.37 -26.81
N LEU A 99 18.94 -4.79 -26.11
CA LEU A 99 18.90 -4.60 -24.66
C LEU A 99 17.74 -3.72 -24.22
N GLY A 100 17.40 -2.68 -25.00
CA GLY A 100 16.23 -1.85 -24.75
C GLY A 100 14.93 -2.68 -24.78
N GLN A 101 14.74 -3.48 -25.83
CA GLN A 101 13.58 -4.34 -25.98
C GLN A 101 13.50 -5.41 -24.89
N LEU A 102 14.60 -6.10 -24.60
CA LEU A 102 14.64 -7.15 -23.58
C LEU A 102 14.32 -6.61 -22.19
N ARG A 103 14.94 -5.50 -21.79
CA ARG A 103 14.69 -4.88 -20.47
C ARG A 103 13.24 -4.42 -20.33
N TRP A 104 12.69 -3.80 -21.36
CA TRP A 104 11.28 -3.41 -21.35
C TRP A 104 10.37 -4.64 -21.23
N THR A 105 10.62 -5.67 -22.01
CA THR A 105 9.81 -6.90 -22.00
C THR A 105 9.91 -7.62 -20.64
N ALA A 106 11.10 -7.73 -20.07
CA ALA A 106 11.30 -8.31 -18.74
C ALA A 106 10.52 -7.53 -17.66
N ALA A 107 10.57 -6.20 -17.69
CA ALA A 107 9.81 -5.36 -16.76
C ALA A 107 8.28 -5.51 -16.92
N VAL A 108 7.78 -5.72 -18.14
CA VAL A 108 6.35 -5.96 -18.41
C VAL A 108 5.93 -7.36 -17.95
N MET A 109 6.76 -8.38 -18.18
CA MET A 109 6.43 -9.77 -17.85
C MET A 109 6.59 -10.09 -16.37
N GLY A 110 7.56 -9.46 -15.68
CA GLY A 110 7.82 -9.63 -14.25
C GLY A 110 7.92 -8.30 -13.51
N PRO A 111 6.85 -7.50 -13.39
CA PRO A 111 6.91 -6.14 -12.83
C PRO A 111 7.33 -6.11 -11.35
N ARG A 112 7.12 -7.18 -10.61
CA ARG A 112 7.53 -7.31 -9.20
C ARG A 112 9.05 -7.38 -9.04
N THR A 113 9.70 -8.11 -9.95
CA THR A 113 11.14 -8.43 -9.85
C THR A 113 11.99 -7.57 -10.79
N HIS A 114 11.49 -7.28 -12.00
CA HIS A 114 12.18 -6.52 -13.04
C HIS A 114 11.56 -5.14 -13.29
N GLY A 115 10.58 -4.73 -12.50
CA GLY A 115 10.01 -3.38 -12.55
C GLY A 115 11.02 -2.32 -12.12
N ARG A 116 10.68 -1.04 -12.38
CA ARG A 116 11.49 0.07 -11.84
C ARG A 116 11.35 0.10 -10.32
N LEU A 117 12.46 -0.19 -9.62
CA LEU A 117 12.54 0.01 -8.17
C LEU A 117 12.35 1.49 -7.88
N LYS A 118 11.35 1.81 -7.04
CA LYS A 118 11.18 3.17 -6.53
C LYS A 118 12.24 3.38 -5.45
N PRO A 119 13.01 4.48 -5.50
CA PRO A 119 13.82 4.88 -4.35
C PRO A 119 12.89 5.01 -3.14
N ALA A 120 13.16 4.23 -2.09
CA ALA A 120 12.44 4.41 -0.84
C ALA A 120 12.85 5.78 -0.26
N GLU A 121 11.86 6.62 0.04
CA GLU A 121 12.11 7.85 0.80
C GLU A 121 12.63 7.45 2.19
N ALA A 122 13.67 8.13 2.67
CA ALA A 122 14.20 7.87 4.00
C ALA A 122 13.05 8.05 5.03
N PRO A 123 12.99 7.20 6.07
CA PRO A 123 11.95 7.33 7.08
C PRO A 123 12.02 8.74 7.67
N GLN A 124 10.95 9.52 7.48
CA GLN A 124 10.83 10.83 8.11
C GLN A 124 10.85 10.61 9.64
N PRO A 125 11.56 11.45 10.41
CA PRO A 125 11.49 11.37 11.86
C PRO A 125 10.02 11.37 12.29
N PRO A 126 9.62 10.50 13.23
CA PRO A 126 8.22 10.46 13.67
C PRO A 126 7.81 11.84 14.15
N GLU A 127 6.65 12.31 13.68
CA GLU A 127 6.06 13.55 14.15
C GLU A 127 5.74 13.40 15.65
N VAL A 128 6.50 14.08 16.50
CA VAL A 128 6.30 14.04 17.95
C VAL A 128 5.11 14.92 18.31
N GLN A 129 4.00 14.30 18.70
CA GLN A 129 2.86 15.02 19.28
C GLN A 129 3.07 15.17 20.79
N THR A 130 3.26 16.41 21.24
CA THR A 130 3.34 16.72 22.67
C THR A 130 1.94 16.98 23.22
N TYR A 131 1.49 16.13 24.16
CA TYR A 131 0.22 16.31 24.85
C TYR A 131 0.43 16.96 26.22
N CYS A 132 -0.16 18.14 26.45
CA CYS A 132 -0.19 18.79 27.75
C CYS A 132 -1.44 18.39 28.52
N PHE A 133 -1.29 17.53 29.52
CA PHE A 133 -2.38 17.19 30.42
C PHE A 133 -2.45 18.18 31.58
N ARG A 134 -3.62 18.78 31.78
CA ARG A 134 -3.90 19.57 32.98
C ARG A 134 -4.28 18.63 34.12
N HIS A 135 -3.52 18.68 35.22
CA HIS A 135 -3.81 17.90 36.42
C HIS A 135 -4.75 18.68 37.33
N PHE A 136 -5.79 18.04 37.85
CA PHE A 136 -6.72 18.66 38.79
C PHE A 136 -6.64 17.97 40.15
N LYS A 137 -6.57 18.74 41.22
CA LYS A 137 -6.60 18.29 42.61
C LYS A 137 -7.70 19.03 43.35
N ILE A 138 -8.44 18.32 44.20
CA ILE A 138 -9.40 18.94 45.12
C ILE A 138 -8.68 19.21 46.44
N GLU A 139 -8.71 20.45 46.91
CA GLU A 139 -8.19 20.85 48.21
C GLU A 139 -9.35 21.18 49.14
N GLU A 140 -9.26 20.74 50.39
CA GLU A 140 -10.22 21.05 51.44
C GLU A 140 -9.65 22.10 52.39
N ASN A 141 -10.43 23.15 52.63
CA ASN A 141 -10.14 24.07 53.71
C ASN A 141 -10.57 23.43 55.02
N THR A 142 -9.59 23.03 55.85
CA THR A 142 -9.81 22.28 57.09
C THR A 142 -10.55 23.07 58.17
N VAL A 143 -10.69 24.39 58.02
CA VAL A 143 -11.39 25.25 58.98
C VAL A 143 -12.85 25.49 58.56
N THR A 144 -13.11 25.67 57.26
CA THR A 144 -14.46 25.96 56.75
C THR A 144 -15.18 24.74 56.16
N GLY A 145 -14.47 23.62 55.95
CA GLY A 145 -14.99 22.41 55.31
C GLY A 145 -15.29 22.57 53.82
N GLN A 146 -14.83 23.66 53.19
CA GLN A 146 -15.08 23.96 51.78
C GLN A 146 -14.07 23.27 50.88
N HIS A 147 -14.53 22.75 49.74
CA HIS A 147 -13.69 22.10 48.73
C HIS A 147 -13.46 23.03 47.53
N ARG A 148 -12.21 23.16 47.09
CA ARG A 148 -11.84 23.89 45.87
C ARG A 148 -11.11 22.98 44.88
N VAL A 149 -11.39 23.13 43.59
CA VAL A 149 -10.67 22.41 42.53
C VAL A 149 -9.50 23.27 42.06
N VAL A 150 -8.28 22.80 42.25
CA VAL A 150 -7.04 23.43 41.80
C VAL A 150 -6.54 22.71 40.55
N GLY A 151 -6.31 23.44 39.47
CA GLY A 151 -5.80 22.90 38.22
C GLY A 151 -4.35 23.33 37.96
N TYR A 152 -3.45 22.38 37.74
CA TYR A 152 -2.07 22.57 37.32
C TYR A 152 -1.91 22.27 35.83
N THR A 153 -1.48 23.25 35.05
CA THR A 153 -1.10 23.05 33.65
C THR A 153 0.43 23.13 33.57
N PRO A 154 1.14 22.04 33.25
CA PRO A 154 2.56 22.11 32.96
C PRO A 154 2.78 22.90 31.66
N ASP A 155 3.71 23.84 31.69
CA ASP A 155 4.16 24.57 30.49
C ASP A 155 4.95 23.59 29.61
N PRO A 156 4.54 23.36 28.34
CA PRO A 156 5.26 22.46 27.43
C PRO A 156 6.70 22.90 27.13
N ASP A 157 6.98 24.21 27.14
CA ASP A 157 8.29 24.76 26.78
C ASP A 157 9.21 24.88 28.00
N HIS A 158 8.62 24.97 29.20
CA HIS A 158 9.34 25.04 30.48
C HIS A 158 9.12 23.78 31.31
N ALA A 159 9.56 22.62 30.81
CA ALA A 159 9.53 21.32 31.50
C ALA A 159 10.32 21.27 32.85
N ALA A 160 10.67 22.43 33.42
CA ALA A 160 11.22 22.59 34.76
C ALA A 160 10.43 23.66 35.56
N GLY A 161 9.38 23.23 36.26
CA GLY A 161 9.04 23.74 37.60
C GLY A 161 8.60 25.21 37.78
N ALA A 162 8.10 25.93 36.77
CA ALA A 162 7.59 27.29 36.98
C ALA A 162 6.13 27.29 37.50
N HIS A 163 5.96 27.62 38.77
CA HIS A 163 4.66 27.68 39.45
C HIS A 163 3.95 29.03 39.21
N GLN A 164 2.84 29.04 38.47
CA GLN A 164 1.84 30.11 38.59
C GLN A 164 0.61 29.58 39.34
N ARG A 165 0.47 29.97 40.61
CA ARG A 165 -0.75 29.73 41.39
C ARG A 165 -1.82 30.73 40.95
N GLY A 166 -2.56 30.40 39.89
CA GLY A 166 -3.81 31.09 39.57
C GLY A 166 -4.94 30.60 40.47
N ALA A 167 -5.14 31.24 41.63
CA ALA A 167 -6.34 31.02 42.43
C ALA A 167 -7.51 31.77 41.76
N VAL A 168 -8.33 31.05 41.00
CA VAL A 168 -9.65 31.57 40.62
C VAL A 168 -10.57 31.28 41.81
N GLU A 169 -10.76 32.26 42.70
CA GLU A 169 -11.75 32.17 43.77
C GLU A 169 -13.15 32.17 43.15
N GLY A 170 -13.77 31.00 43.11
CA GLY A 170 -15.20 30.87 42.81
C GLY A 170 -16.03 31.16 44.07
N PRO A 171 -17.21 31.79 43.95
CA PRO A 171 -18.01 32.15 45.12
C PRO A 171 -18.54 30.92 45.85
N ASP A 172 -18.52 30.97 47.18
CA ASP A 172 -19.02 29.93 48.09
C ASP A 172 -20.50 29.60 47.81
N ARG A 173 -20.79 28.32 47.59
CA ARG A 173 -22.17 27.83 47.53
C ARG A 173 -22.43 26.77 48.61
N PRO A 174 -23.42 26.98 49.50
CA PRO A 174 -23.80 25.98 50.49
C PRO A 174 -24.44 24.74 49.84
N ARG A 175 -24.28 23.59 50.50
CA ARG A 175 -24.73 22.28 50.01
C ARG A 175 -26.24 22.25 49.78
N GLY A 176 -26.62 21.80 48.57
CA GLY A 176 -27.99 21.41 48.25
C GLY A 176 -28.84 22.51 47.64
N GLN A 177 -28.51 22.96 46.42
CA GLN A 177 -29.47 23.44 45.43
C GLN A 177 -28.81 23.54 44.04
N GLY A 178 -29.51 23.03 43.03
CA GLY A 178 -28.91 22.59 41.78
C GLY A 178 -28.75 23.62 40.66
N ARG A 179 -28.49 23.01 39.48
CA ARG A 179 -28.27 23.56 38.12
C ARG A 179 -26.86 24.03 37.83
N GLY A 180 -26.07 23.10 37.29
CA GLY A 180 -24.83 23.39 36.58
C GLY A 180 -25.13 24.33 35.41
N ARG A 181 -24.64 25.57 35.51
CA ARG A 181 -24.35 26.40 34.36
C ARG A 181 -22.84 26.40 34.21
N ALA A 182 -22.34 25.82 33.12
CA ALA A 182 -20.97 26.04 32.69
C ALA A 182 -20.83 27.53 32.36
N ALA A 183 -20.21 28.30 33.25
CA ALA A 183 -19.70 29.62 32.89
C ALA A 183 -18.49 29.37 32.00
N ALA A 184 -18.65 29.57 30.69
CA ALA A 184 -17.53 29.62 29.77
C ALA A 184 -16.63 30.79 30.19
N VAL A 185 -15.52 30.48 30.86
CA VAL A 185 -14.40 31.40 30.96
C VAL A 185 -13.89 31.54 29.52
N ARG A 186 -14.16 32.69 28.89
CA ARG A 186 -13.48 33.09 27.67
C ARG A 186 -12.02 33.31 28.04
N GLY A 187 -11.22 32.25 27.99
CA GLY A 187 -9.79 32.37 27.77
C GLY A 187 -9.60 32.59 26.28
N ASP A 188 -8.98 33.70 25.92
CA ASP A 188 -8.53 33.91 24.54
C ASP A 188 -7.65 32.73 24.11
N PRO A 189 -7.91 32.08 22.95
CA PRO A 189 -7.06 31.01 22.49
C PRO A 189 -5.69 31.59 22.09
N PRO A 190 -4.55 31.07 22.61
CA PRO A 190 -3.24 31.47 22.12
C PRO A 190 -2.95 30.68 20.85
N PHE A 191 -3.68 30.93 19.76
CA PHE A 191 -3.32 30.46 18.42
C PHE A 191 -4.03 31.32 17.37
N ALA A 192 -3.70 32.62 17.33
CA ALA A 192 -3.88 33.40 16.11
C ALA A 192 -2.76 33.00 15.14
N GLY A 193 -2.98 31.91 14.40
CA GLY A 193 -2.15 31.56 13.25
C GLY A 193 -2.15 32.74 12.28
N ARG A 194 -0.96 33.29 12.00
CA ARG A 194 -0.76 34.25 10.91
C ARG A 194 -1.30 33.63 9.62
N ALA A 195 -2.32 34.28 9.05
CA ALA A 195 -2.81 33.97 7.72
C ALA A 195 -1.66 34.16 6.71
N ALA A 196 -1.15 33.05 6.17
CA ALA A 196 -0.37 33.07 4.95
C ALA A 196 -1.32 33.42 3.79
N THR A 197 -1.09 34.57 3.19
CA THR A 197 -1.73 35.03 1.95
C THR A 197 -1.34 34.11 0.80
N GLY A 198 -2.18 33.11 0.52
CA GLY A 198 -2.10 32.26 -0.67
C GLY A 198 -3.13 32.68 -1.72
N ARG A 199 -2.67 33.36 -2.77
CA ARG A 199 -3.42 33.71 -3.99
C ARG A 199 -4.13 32.48 -4.58
N SER A 200 -5.46 32.56 -4.71
CA SER A 200 -6.23 31.72 -5.62
C SER A 200 -6.09 32.25 -7.06
N GLY A 201 -5.26 31.59 -7.86
CA GLY A 201 -5.22 31.78 -9.30
C GLY A 201 -6.28 30.93 -9.97
N GLY A 202 -7.39 31.56 -10.38
CA GLY A 202 -8.40 30.93 -11.23
C GLY A 202 -7.89 30.76 -12.66
N VAL A 203 -7.96 29.54 -13.17
CA VAL A 203 -7.79 29.24 -14.60
C VAL A 203 -9.13 29.50 -15.28
N VAL A 204 -9.19 30.56 -16.10
CA VAL A 204 -10.27 30.78 -17.06
C VAL A 204 -9.89 30.06 -18.34
N LEU A 205 -10.60 28.99 -18.68
CA LEU A 205 -10.59 28.42 -20.02
C LEU A 205 -11.56 29.25 -20.88
N ARG A 206 -11.03 30.01 -21.83
CA ARG A 206 -11.80 30.47 -22.99
C ARG A 206 -11.57 29.48 -24.14
N GLY A 207 -12.67 29.11 -24.80
CA GLY A 207 -12.66 28.36 -26.05
C GLY A 207 -12.31 29.21 -27.26
#